data_AF-A0A2E1I8T5-F1
#
_entry.id   AF-A0A2E1I8T5-F1
#
_cell.length_a   1.000
_cell.length_b   1.000
_cell.length_c   1.000
_cell.angle_alpha   90.00
_cell.angle_beta   90.00
_cell.angle_gamma   90.00
#
_symmetry.space_group_name_H-M   'P 1'
#
loop_
_entity.id
_entity.type
_entity.pdbx_description
1 polymer ?
#
loop_
_entity_poly.entity_id
_entity_poly.type
_entity_poly.pdbx_seq_one_letter_code
_entity_poly.pdbx_strand_id
1 'polypeptide(L)' 'MKLIDGCYSLKLECALRGLGFVDVGKWKTVARAGIFFVEPIGIPEDPDADLLGFLVTIPYASWKRPRLKDTAKKALDY' A
#
# COMPACT_ATOMS: atom_id res chain seq x y z
N MET A 1 -3.79 14.26 -1.27
CA MET A 1 -3.65 13.39 -0.08
C MET A 1 -2.18 13.05 0.02
N LYS A 2 -1.56 13.16 1.20
CA LYS A 2 -0.11 12.93 1.33
C LYS A 2 0.21 11.43 1.38
N LEU A 3 1.47 11.07 1.17
CA LEU A 3 1.90 9.67 1.29
C LEU A 3 1.62 9.09 2.68
N ILE A 4 1.84 9.89 3.71
CA ILE A 4 1.58 9.50 5.08
C ILE A 4 0.10 9.22 5.32
N ASP A 5 -0.80 10.00 4.70
CA ASP A 5 -2.24 9.75 4.75
C ASP A 5 -2.60 8.43 4.06
N GLY A 6 -1.90 8.10 2.97
CA GLY A 6 -2.00 6.80 2.30
C GLY A 6 -1.60 5.64 3.22
N CYS A 7 -0.55 5.81 4.01
CA CYS A 7 -0.12 4.84 5.01
C CYS A 7 -1.22 4.64 6.07
N TYR A 8 -1.77 5.73 6.63
CA TYR A 8 -2.86 5.64 7.61
C TYR A 8 -4.13 5.02 7.04
N SER A 9 -4.49 5.36 5.80
CA SER A 9 -5.63 4.75 5.09
C SER A 9 -5.45 3.24 4.94
N LEU A 10 -4.24 2.80 4.59
CA LEU A 10 -3.93 1.37 4.45
C LEU A 10 -3.99 0.64 5.81
N LYS A 11 -3.44 1.23 6.88
CA LYS A 11 -3.53 0.67 8.24
C LYS A 11 -4.98 0.51 8.70
N LEU A 12 -5.82 1.53 8.46
CA LEU A 12 -7.23 1.50 8.82
C LEU A 12 -7.97 0.37 8.10
N GLU A 13 -7.80 0.25 6.78
CA GLU A 13 -8.42 -0.84 6.02
C GLU A 13 -7.94 -2.22 6.49
N CYS A 14 -6.64 -2.36 6.79
CA CYS A 14 -6.13 -3.61 7.35
C CYS A 14 -6.75 -3.93 8.70
N ALA A 15 -6.88 -2.96 9.60
CA ALA A 15 -7.50 -3.15 10.91
C ALA A 15 -8.98 -3.55 10.79
N LEU A 16 -9.74 -2.92 9.89
CA LEU A 16 -11.15 -3.25 9.65
C LEU A 16 -11.36 -4.67 9.10
N ARG A 17 -10.36 -5.22 8.41
CA ARG A 17 -10.41 -6.53 7.75
C ARG A 17 -9.66 -7.64 8.50
N GLY A 18 -9.00 -7.32 9.61
CA GLY A 18 -8.13 -8.26 10.33
C GLY A 18 -6.89 -8.68 9.52
N LEU A 19 -6.40 -7.83 8.63
CA LEU A 19 -5.21 -8.09 7.82
C LEU A 19 -3.94 -7.59 8.52
N GLY A 20 -2.83 -8.30 8.30
CA GLY A 20 -1.53 -7.87 8.79
C GLY A 20 -0.90 -6.77 7.93
N PHE A 21 -0.25 -5.82 8.57
CA PHE A 21 0.61 -4.84 7.92
C PHE A 21 1.90 -4.65 8.72
N VAL A 22 2.93 -4.13 8.07
CA VAL A 22 4.22 -3.81 8.67
C VAL A 22 4.60 -2.39 8.29
N ASP A 23 5.12 -1.64 9.26
CA ASP A 23 5.77 -0.36 8.98
C ASP A 23 7.25 -0.61 8.67
N VAL A 24 7.65 -0.20 7.47
CA VAL A 24 9.03 -0.23 6.97
C VAL A 24 9.64 1.15 7.19
N GLY A 25 10.72 1.20 7.97
CA GLY A 25 11.30 2.47 8.42
C GLY A 25 10.41 3.17 9.44
N LYS A 26 10.40 4.51 9.44
CA LYS A 26 9.65 5.32 10.43
C LYS A 26 8.19 5.58 10.04
N TRP A 27 7.79 5.37 8.78
CA TRP A 27 6.49 5.85 8.30
C TRP A 27 5.82 5.03 7.19
N LYS A 28 6.57 4.29 6.35
CA LYS A 28 6.02 3.65 5.15
C LYS A 28 5.33 2.34 5.52
N THR A 29 4.05 2.21 5.21
CA THR A 29 3.27 1.01 5.53
C THR A 29 3.18 0.05 4.35
N VAL A 30 3.42 -1.23 4.60
CA VAL A 30 3.20 -2.32 3.65
C VAL A 30 2.20 -3.30 4.24
N ALA A 31 1.08 -3.50 3.54
CA ALA A 31 0.05 -4.46 3.93
C ALA A 31 0.28 -5.81 3.27
N ARG A 32 0.03 -6.89 4.02
CA ARG A 32 0.01 -8.27 3.53
C ARG A 32 -1.43 -8.72 3.35
N ALA A 33 -1.86 -8.82 2.09
CA ALA A 33 -3.21 -9.27 1.71
C ALA A 33 -3.14 -10.66 1.06
N GLY A 34 -2.87 -11.68 1.89
CA GLY A 34 -2.76 -13.06 1.41
C GLY A 34 -1.54 -13.30 0.53
N ILE A 35 -1.73 -13.32 -0.79
CA ILE A 35 -0.71 -13.64 -1.81
C ILE A 35 -0.02 -12.41 -2.43
N PHE A 36 -0.47 -11.20 -2.09
CA PHE A 36 0.10 -9.95 -2.60
C PHE A 36 0.35 -8.94 -1.48
N PHE A 37 1.20 -7.96 -1.81
CA PHE A 37 1.52 -6.83 -0.96
C PHE A 37 0.94 -5.55 -1.53
N VAL A 38 0.56 -4.64 -0.63
CA VAL A 38 0.08 -3.31 -0.97
C VAL A 38 0.93 -2.28 -0.25
N GLU A 39 1.39 -1.25 -0.96
CA GLU A 39 2.09 -0.11 -0.37
C GLU A 39 1.62 1.21 -1.02
N PRO A 40 1.55 2.32 -0.28
CA PRO A 40 1.35 3.64 -0.87
C PRO A 40 2.63 4.10 -1.57
N ILE A 41 2.50 4.79 -2.71
CA ILE A 41 3.63 5.27 -3.50
C ILE A 41 3.46 6.74 -3.89
N GLY A 42 4.58 7.45 -3.98
CA GLY A 42 4.66 8.78 -4.53
C GLY A 42 6.09 9.14 -4.91
N ILE A 43 6.21 10.27 -5.60
CA ILE A 43 7.47 10.78 -6.11
C ILE A 43 7.55 12.26 -5.71
N PRO A 44 8.47 12.65 -4.81
CA PRO A 44 9.49 11.84 -4.14
C PRO A 44 8.93 10.86 -3.09
N GLU A 45 9.72 9.87 -2.66
CA GLU A 45 9.39 8.99 -1.53
C GLU A 45 9.58 9.70 -0.18
N ASP A 46 8.75 10.72 0.06
CA ASP A 46 8.73 11.53 1.28
C ASP A 46 7.32 11.49 1.91
N PRO A 47 7.17 11.50 3.26
CA PRO A 47 5.87 11.45 3.92
C PRO A 47 4.92 12.58 3.51
N ASP A 48 5.48 13.77 3.25
CA ASP A 48 4.74 14.97 2.89
C ASP A 48 4.48 15.10 1.39
N ALA A 49 5.07 14.23 0.57
CA ALA A 49 4.82 14.18 -0.86
C ALA A 49 3.39 13.74 -1.19
N ASP A 50 2.96 14.07 -2.41
CA ASP A 50 1.66 13.66 -2.91
C ASP A 50 1.59 12.15 -3.13
N LEU A 51 0.50 11.55 -2.65
CA LEU A 51 0.18 10.15 -2.92
C LEU A 51 -0.23 9.99 -4.38
N LEU A 52 0.55 9.19 -5.13
CA LEU A 52 0.22 8.80 -6.50
C LEU A 52 -0.74 7.60 -6.56
N GLY A 53 -0.71 6.74 -5.54
CA GLY A 53 -1.64 5.63 -5.40
C GLY A 53 -1.10 4.50 -4.54
N PHE A 54 -1.69 3.32 -4.71
CA PHE A 54 -1.36 2.10 -3.98
C PHE A 54 -0.84 1.05 -4.95
N LEU A 55 0.43 0.68 -4.77
CA LEU A 55 1.11 -0.32 -5.55
C LEU A 55 0.75 -1.71 -5.04
N VAL A 56 0.28 -2.57 -5.94
CA VAL A 56 0.01 -3.99 -5.69
C VAL A 56 1.11 -4.83 -6.32
N THR A 57 1.78 -5.63 -5.50
CA THR A 57 2.91 -6.48 -5.90
C THR A 57 2.65 -7.94 -5.53
N ILE A 58 2.70 -8.83 -6.51
CA ILE A 58 2.65 -10.29 -6.30
C ILE A 58 4.08 -10.84 -6.38
N PRO A 59 4.72 -11.18 -5.25
CA PRO A 59 6.13 -11.57 -5.22
C PRO A 59 6.42 -12.86 -6.01
N TYR A 60 5.43 -13.76 -6.09
CA TYR A 60 5.58 -15.08 -6.72
C TYR A 60 5.11 -15.14 -8.18
N ALA A 61 4.60 -14.02 -8.74
CA ALA A 61 4.14 -13.99 -10.11
C ALA A 61 5.34 -13.91 -11.09
N SER A 62 5.37 -14.80 -12.08
CA SER A 62 6.32 -14.74 -13.20
C SER A 62 6.17 -13.45 -14.02
N TRP A 63 4.97 -12.88 -14.02
CA TRP A 63 4.61 -11.60 -14.63
C TRP A 63 4.66 -10.51 -13.56
N LYS A 64 5.83 -9.88 -13.39
CA LYS A 64 6.07 -8.76 -12.47
C LYS A 64 5.47 -7.45 -12.99
N ARG A 65 4.17 -7.40 -13.23
CA ARG A 65 3.49 -6.14 -13.61
C ARG A 65 2.96 -5.46 -12.34
N PRO A 66 3.66 -4.46 -11.80
CA PRO A 66 3.11 -3.63 -10.73
C PRO A 66 1.78 -3.04 -11.18
N ARG A 67 0.76 -3.12 -10.30
CA ARG A 67 -0.52 -2.48 -10.55
C ARG A 67 -0.73 -1.34 -9.57
N LEU A 68 -1.12 -0.18 -10.08
CA LEU A 68 -1.44 0.96 -9.26
C LEU A 68 -2.97 1.05 -9.10
N LYS A 69 -3.43 1.29 -7.87
CA LYS A 69 -4.82 1.54 -7.52
C LYS A 69 -4.94 2.91 -6.87
N ASP A 70 -6.11 3.51 -7.04
CA ASP A 70 -6.47 4.84 -6.54
C ASP A 70 -6.78 4.88 -5.04
N THR A 71 -7.19 3.74 -4.45
CA THR A 71 -7.54 3.65 -3.01
C THR A 71 -6.99 2.38 -2.36
N ALA A 72 -6.72 2.45 -1.05
CA ALA A 72 -6.30 1.29 -0.25
C ALA A 72 -7.32 0.15 -0.33
N LYS A 73 -8.62 0.49 -0.26
CA LYS A 73 -9.72 -0.46 -0.39
C LYS A 73 -9.62 -1.27 -1.69
N LYS A 74 -9.56 -0.59 -2.85
CA LYS A 74 -9.45 -1.25 -4.17
C LYS A 74 -8.13 -1.99 -4.36
N ALA A 75 -7.08 -1.60 -3.65
CA ALA A 75 -5.80 -2.30 -3.65
C ALA A 75 -5.85 -3.61 -2.86
N LEU A 76 -6.57 -3.63 -1.73
CA LEU A 76 -6.75 -4.82 -0.90
C LEU A 76 -7.82 -5.78 -1.45
N ASP A 77 -8.73 -5.29 -2.30
CA ASP A 77 -9.74 -6.10 -3.01
C ASP A 77 -9.22 -6.71 -4.33
N TYR A 78 -7.90 -6.71 -4.56
CA TYR A 78 -7.27 -7.13 -5.83
C TYR A 78 -7.36 -8.64 -6.10
#